data_AF-A0A2S8FRA3-F1
#
_entry.id   AF-A0A2S8FRA3-F1
#
_cell.length_a   1.000
_cell.length_b   1.000
_cell.length_c   1.000
_cell.angle_alpha   90.00
_cell.angle_beta   90.00
_cell.angle_gamma   90.00
#
_symmetry.space_group_name_H-M   'P 1'
#
loop_
_entity.id
_entity.type
_entity.pdbx_description
1 polymer ?
#
loop_
_entity_poly.entity_id
_entity_poly.type
_entity_poly.pdbx_seq_one_letter_code
_entity_poly.pdbx_strand_id
1 'polypeptide(L)'
;MVAASTKAVQATRLVRASLKTVFATISGIRNFTEAFPHITDMEFIASQQYGVGTPFRDTWQQNGREEQTELEAIALVENDRICLTSDAGGSIWQTTFFVNSSGSEVELSLVMGIHPYTWLAMLVMPLYRGFVIEEV
;
A
#
# COMPACT_ATOMS: atom_id res chain seq x y z
N MET A 1 26.97 -10.38 -4.52
CA MET A 1 25.52 -10.63 -4.53
C MET A 1 24.87 -9.34 -5.05
N VAL A 2 24.48 -9.31 -6.32
CA VAL A 2 23.91 -8.10 -6.92
C VAL A 2 22.44 -8.09 -6.56
N ALA A 3 22.01 -7.11 -5.76
CA ALA A 3 20.60 -6.92 -5.42
C ALA A 3 19.84 -6.72 -6.73
N ALA A 4 18.89 -7.62 -7.01
CA ALA A 4 17.95 -7.42 -8.10
C ALA A 4 17.13 -6.18 -7.78
N SER A 5 17.42 -5.07 -8.47
CA SER A 5 16.59 -3.86 -8.42
C SER A 5 15.28 -4.16 -9.13
N THR A 6 14.30 -4.65 -8.38
CA THR A 6 12.94 -4.83 -8.87
C THR A 6 12.34 -3.45 -9.10
N LYS A 7 11.91 -3.16 -10.34
CA LYS A 7 11.22 -1.91 -10.67
C LYS A 7 9.99 -1.78 -9.77
N ALA A 8 9.87 -0.66 -9.07
CA ALA A 8 8.70 -0.36 -8.27
C ALA A 8 7.46 -0.25 -9.17
N VAL A 9 6.31 -0.72 -8.65
CA VAL A 9 5.00 -0.40 -9.21
C VAL A 9 4.75 1.08 -8.99
N GLN A 10 4.29 1.79 -10.01
CA GLN A 10 3.90 3.19 -9.88
C GLN A 10 2.53 3.38 -10.51
N ALA A 11 1.68 4.16 -9.84
CA ALA A 11 0.40 4.60 -10.36
C ALA A 11 0.17 6.04 -9.91
N THR A 12 -0.37 6.87 -10.80
CA THR A 12 -0.68 8.28 -10.50
C THR A 12 -2.07 8.60 -11.02
N ARG A 13 -2.83 9.37 -10.24
CA ARG A 13 -4.19 9.79 -10.60
C ARG A 13 -4.49 11.19 -10.06
N LEU A 14 -5.22 11.97 -10.85
CA LEU A 14 -5.81 13.24 -10.39
C LEU A 14 -7.16 12.98 -9.73
N VAL A 15 -7.34 13.55 -8.53
CA VAL A 15 -8.52 13.40 -7.70
C VAL A 15 -9.16 14.77 -7.47
N ARG A 16 -10.45 14.89 -7.81
CA ARG A 16 -11.27 16.09 -7.59
C ARG A 16 -11.75 16.17 -6.14
N ALA A 17 -10.84 16.45 -5.22
CA ALA A 17 -11.13 16.65 -3.82
C ALA A 17 -10.08 17.55 -3.18
N SER A 18 -10.32 18.00 -1.95
CA SER A 18 -9.31 18.75 -1.20
C SER A 18 -8.13 17.87 -0.81
N LEU A 19 -6.93 18.45 -0.71
CA LEU A 19 -5.72 17.75 -0.25
C LEU A 19 -5.95 17.00 1.07
N LYS A 20 -6.59 17.67 2.02
CA LYS A 20 -6.91 17.10 3.34
C LYS A 20 -7.84 15.90 3.22
N THR A 21 -8.82 15.94 2.32
CA THR A 21 -9.74 14.82 2.09
C THR A 21 -8.98 13.62 1.52
N VAL A 22 -8.22 13.83 0.45
CA VAL A 22 -7.45 12.74 -0.19
C VAL A 22 -6.46 12.14 0.79
N PHE A 23 -5.71 12.98 1.52
CA PHE A 23 -4.77 12.51 2.53
C PHE A 23 -5.45 11.73 3.65
N ALA A 24 -6.58 12.20 4.18
CA ALA A 24 -7.33 11.50 5.21
C ALA A 24 -7.86 10.13 4.72
N THR A 25 -8.21 10.01 3.43
CA THR A 25 -8.62 8.73 2.84
C THR A 25 -7.48 7.72 2.83
N ILE A 26 -6.27 8.12 2.42
CA ILE A 26 -5.12 7.19 2.31
C ILE A 26 -4.37 6.97 3.63
N SER A 27 -4.51 7.87 4.60
CA SER A 27 -3.87 7.75 5.93
C SER A 27 -4.80 7.18 7.00
N GLY A 28 -6.12 7.28 6.80
CA GLY A 28 -7.12 6.70 7.65
C GLY A 28 -7.34 5.22 7.32
N ILE A 29 -6.65 4.34 8.04
CA ILE A 29 -6.73 2.87 7.92
C ILE A 29 -8.20 2.38 7.87
N ARG A 30 -9.10 2.94 8.67
CA ARG A 30 -10.53 2.59 8.66
C ARG A 30 -11.24 2.84 7.33
N ASN A 31 -10.73 3.77 6.52
CA ASN A 31 -11.32 4.13 5.23
C ASN A 31 -10.92 3.14 4.12
N PHE A 32 -10.00 2.20 4.39
CA PHE A 32 -9.51 1.29 3.35
C PHE A 32 -10.58 0.29 2.92
N THR A 33 -11.46 -0.16 3.83
CA THR A 33 -12.58 -1.03 3.46
C THR A 33 -13.59 -0.34 2.54
N GLU A 34 -13.73 0.99 2.65
CA GLU A 34 -14.57 1.77 1.74
C GLU A 34 -13.87 2.04 0.40
N ALA A 35 -12.55 2.20 0.43
CA ALA A 35 -11.75 2.55 -0.76
C ALA A 35 -11.35 1.34 -1.61
N PHE A 36 -11.20 0.15 -1.01
CA PHE A 36 -10.73 -1.07 -1.67
C PHE A 36 -11.78 -2.19 -1.56
N PRO A 37 -12.58 -2.43 -2.63
CA PRO A 37 -13.73 -3.35 -2.58
C PRO A 37 -13.35 -4.82 -2.36
N HIS A 38 -12.06 -5.17 -2.44
CA HIS A 38 -11.57 -6.53 -2.21
C HIS A 38 -11.15 -6.79 -0.75
N ILE A 39 -11.06 -5.75 0.08
CA ILE A 39 -10.79 -5.87 1.51
C ILE A 39 -12.12 -6.15 2.22
N THR A 40 -12.23 -7.30 2.85
CA THR A 40 -13.45 -7.74 3.54
C THR A 40 -13.46 -7.40 5.02
N ASP A 41 -12.29 -7.26 5.64
CA ASP A 41 -12.16 -6.87 7.05
C ASP A 41 -10.86 -6.11 7.32
N MET A 42 -10.88 -5.28 8.35
CA MET A 42 -9.76 -4.46 8.81
C MET A 42 -9.74 -4.37 10.34
N GLU A 43 -8.67 -4.88 10.95
CA GLU A 43 -8.50 -4.94 12.39
C GLU A 43 -7.27 -4.13 12.84
N PHE A 44 -7.41 -3.35 13.92
CA PHE A 44 -6.25 -2.75 14.58
C PHE A 44 -5.68 -3.72 15.59
N ILE A 45 -4.38 -4.00 15.48
CA ILE A 45 -3.69 -4.94 16.37
C ILE A 45 -3.33 -4.25 17.70
N ALA A 46 -3.15 -2.93 17.67
CA ALA A 46 -2.79 -2.12 18.84
C ALA A 46 -3.86 -1.08 19.20
N SER A 47 -3.73 -0.51 20.39
CA SER A 47 -4.56 0.62 20.83
C SER A 47 -4.31 1.90 20.03
N GLN A 48 -3.10 2.06 19.50
CA GLN A 48 -2.78 3.13 18.56
C GLN A 48 -3.43 2.81 17.21
N GLN A 49 -4.21 3.75 16.70
CA GLN A 49 -5.00 3.57 15.46
C GLN A 49 -4.64 4.61 14.38
N TYR A 50 -3.58 5.39 14.61
CA TYR A 50 -3.11 6.42 13.69
C TYR A 50 -1.64 6.77 13.96
N GLY A 51 -0.93 7.23 12.93
CA GLY A 51 0.47 7.63 13.02
C GLY A 51 1.45 6.49 12.71
N VAL A 52 2.74 6.83 12.72
CA VAL A 52 3.83 5.86 12.54
C VAL A 52 3.80 4.82 13.66
N GLY A 53 4.08 3.57 13.32
CA GLY A 53 4.04 2.45 14.26
C GLY A 53 2.64 1.92 14.52
N THR A 54 1.64 2.27 13.71
CA THR A 54 0.28 1.72 13.83
C THR A 54 0.19 0.38 13.10
N PRO A 55 0.09 -0.76 13.81
CA PRO A 55 -0.11 -2.06 13.20
C PRO A 55 -1.60 -2.32 12.96
N PHE A 56 -1.90 -2.88 11.80
CA PHE A 56 -3.25 -3.30 11.44
C PHE A 56 -3.19 -4.56 10.57
N ARG A 57 -4.29 -5.30 10.52
CA ARG A 57 -4.45 -6.48 9.68
C ARG A 57 -5.55 -6.20 8.68
N ASP A 58 -5.25 -6.40 7.40
CA ASP A 58 -6.27 -6.44 6.37
C ASP A 58 -6.62 -7.89 6.03
N THR A 59 -7.84 -8.09 5.57
CA THR A 59 -8.34 -9.38 5.11
C THR A 59 -8.88 -9.22 3.70
N TRP A 60 -8.36 -10.02 2.78
CA TRP A 60 -8.70 -10.00 1.36
C TRP A 60 -9.42 -11.28 0.95
N GLN A 61 -10.42 -11.14 0.09
CA GLN A 61 -11.01 -12.27 -0.64
C GLN A 61 -10.35 -12.37 -2.02
N GLN A 62 -9.52 -13.40 -2.23
CA GLN A 62 -8.93 -13.72 -3.53
C GLN A 62 -9.32 -15.13 -3.96
N ASN A 63 -10.04 -15.24 -5.09
CA ASN A 63 -10.45 -16.52 -5.69
C ASN A 63 -11.16 -17.47 -4.70
N GLY A 64 -12.00 -16.94 -3.81
CA GLY A 64 -12.74 -17.72 -2.81
C GLY A 64 -11.89 -18.16 -1.61
N ARG A 65 -10.64 -17.68 -1.49
CA ARG A 65 -9.79 -17.85 -0.32
C ARG A 65 -9.63 -16.52 0.40
N GLU A 66 -9.60 -16.62 1.72
CA GLU A 66 -9.28 -15.50 2.59
C GLU A 66 -7.76 -15.45 2.80
N GLU A 67 -7.18 -14.28 2.58
CA GLU A 67 -5.77 -13.99 2.88
C GLU A 67 -5.71 -12.80 3.82
N GLN A 68 -4.88 -12.92 4.86
CA GLN A 68 -4.71 -11.87 5.86
C GLN A 68 -3.28 -11.35 5.78
N THR A 69 -3.12 -10.03 5.74
CA THR A 69 -1.80 -9.40 5.76
C THR A 69 -1.72 -8.43 6.93
N GLU A 70 -0.63 -8.51 7.69
CA GLU A 70 -0.33 -7.51 8.71
C GLU A 70 0.50 -6.39 8.08
N LEU A 71 0.07 -5.16 8.34
CA LEU A 71 0.68 -3.94 7.82
C LEU A 71 1.01 -2.99 8.97
N GLU A 72 2.01 -2.15 8.74
CA GLU A 72 2.41 -1.10 9.66
C GLU A 72 2.70 0.19 8.90
N ALA A 73 2.23 1.32 9.44
CA ALA A 73 2.64 2.64 8.95
C ALA A 73 4.07 2.96 9.41
N ILE A 74 5.04 2.99 8.50
CA ILE A 74 6.46 3.26 8.81
C ILE A 74 6.88 4.71 8.55
N ALA A 75 6.08 5.46 7.81
CA ALA A 75 6.24 6.91 7.68
C ALA A 75 4.88 7.58 7.50
N LEU A 76 4.70 8.75 8.11
CA LEU A 76 3.52 9.58 7.93
C LEU A 76 3.93 11.05 8.03
N VAL A 77 3.68 11.79 6.96
CA VAL A 77 3.86 13.24 6.90
C VAL A 77 2.52 13.84 6.49
N GLU A 78 1.89 14.56 7.42
CA GLU A 78 0.57 15.15 7.25
C GLU A 78 0.43 15.91 5.94
N ASN A 79 -0.55 15.55 5.11
CA ASN A 79 -0.84 16.14 3.79
C ASN A 79 0.31 16.07 2.77
N ASP A 80 1.25 15.14 2.94
CA ASP A 80 2.33 14.86 1.99
C ASP A 80 2.36 13.37 1.63
N ARG A 81 2.60 12.50 2.61
CA ARG A 81 2.77 11.06 2.34
C ARG A 81 2.47 10.14 3.51
N ILE A 82 2.15 8.89 3.17
CA ILE A 82 2.13 7.76 4.10
C ILE A 82 2.84 6.57 3.46
N CYS A 83 3.66 5.89 4.24
CA CYS A 83 4.35 4.67 3.83
C CYS A 83 3.92 3.52 4.73
N LEU A 84 3.46 2.44 4.10
CA LEU A 84 3.03 1.21 4.73
C LEU A 84 4.03 0.11 4.39
N THR A 85 4.32 -0.75 5.36
CA THR A 85 5.08 -1.98 5.15
C THR A 85 4.25 -3.19 5.51
N SER A 86 4.49 -4.32 4.85
CA SER A 86 3.95 -5.62 5.24
C SER A 86 4.92 -6.75 4.92
N ASP A 87 4.76 -7.88 5.61
CA ASP A 87 5.46 -9.13 5.29
C ASP A 87 4.45 -10.14 4.75
N ALA A 88 4.56 -10.45 3.46
CA ALA A 88 3.65 -11.36 2.77
C ALA A 88 4.38 -12.16 1.69
N GLY A 89 4.13 -13.47 1.64
CA GLY A 89 4.72 -14.35 0.64
C GLY A 89 6.24 -14.45 0.70
N GLY A 90 6.85 -14.27 1.89
CA GLY A 90 8.30 -14.30 2.08
C GLY A 90 9.03 -13.10 1.46
N SER A 91 8.33 -11.96 1.40
CA SER A 91 8.80 -10.68 0.89
C SER A 91 8.31 -9.53 1.75
N ILE A 92 9.14 -8.52 1.93
CA ILE A 92 8.73 -7.24 2.50
C ILE A 92 8.16 -6.38 1.37
N TRP A 93 6.92 -5.97 1.52
CA TRP A 93 6.23 -5.04 0.63
C TRP A 93 6.23 -3.67 1.26
N GLN A 94 6.57 -2.65 0.48
CA GLN A 94 6.53 -1.27 0.94
C GLN A 94 5.72 -0.45 -0.04
N THR A 95 4.60 0.11 0.42
CA THR A 95 3.69 0.93 -0.38
C THR A 95 3.70 2.35 0.15
N THR A 96 4.14 3.30 -0.67
CA THR A 96 4.13 4.73 -0.34
C THR A 96 3.11 5.46 -1.19
N PHE A 97 2.19 6.15 -0.53
CA PHE A 97 1.27 7.08 -1.16
C PHE A 97 1.81 8.50 -0.97
N PHE A 98 1.78 9.29 -2.04
CA PHE A 98 2.11 10.70 -2.08
C PHE A 98 0.89 11.47 -2.53
N VAL A 99 0.64 12.62 -1.91
CA VAL A 99 -0.37 13.58 -2.35
C VAL A 99 0.28 14.92 -2.61
N ASN A 100 -0.06 15.52 -3.75
CA ASN A 100 0.41 16.84 -4.10
C ASN A 100 -0.76 17.69 -4.60
N SER A 101 -0.80 18.96 -4.19
CA SER A 101 -1.80 19.90 -4.70
C SER A 101 -1.51 20.22 -6.16
N SER A 102 -2.48 20.01 -7.04
CA SER A 102 -2.40 20.35 -8.46
C SER A 102 -3.57 21.25 -8.85
N GLY A 103 -3.44 22.54 -8.56
CA GLY A 103 -4.51 23.52 -8.80
C GLY A 103 -5.74 23.26 -7.94
N SER A 104 -6.87 22.94 -8.58
CA SER A 104 -8.13 22.57 -7.91
C SER A 104 -8.27 21.07 -7.63
N GLU A 105 -7.31 20.26 -8.07
CA GLU A 105 -7.27 18.82 -7.91
C GLU A 105 -6.07 18.40 -7.06
N VAL A 106 -6.03 17.13 -6.67
CA VAL A 106 -4.90 16.53 -5.96
C VAL A 106 -4.33 15.41 -6.81
N GLU A 107 -3.04 15.45 -7.04
CA GLU A 107 -2.32 14.32 -7.61
C GLU A 107 -2.02 13.31 -6.50
N LEU A 108 -2.63 12.13 -6.61
CA LEU A 108 -2.34 10.98 -5.76
C LEU A 108 -1.42 10.04 -6.52
N SER A 109 -0.23 9.79 -5.98
CA SER A 109 0.72 8.83 -6.52
C SER A 109 0.95 7.69 -5.55
N LEU A 110 1.06 6.46 -6.05
CA LEU A 110 1.41 5.25 -5.34
C LEU A 110 2.73 4.73 -5.89
N VAL A 111 3.65 4.39 -5.00
CA VAL A 111 4.87 3.66 -5.32
C VAL A 111 4.94 2.42 -4.44
N MET A 112 4.99 1.23 -5.04
CA MET A 112 5.09 -0.02 -4.30
C MET A 112 6.37 -0.77 -4.67
N GLY A 113 7.19 -1.04 -3.66
CA GLY A 113 8.42 -1.82 -3.73
C GLY A 113 8.24 -3.18 -3.08
N ILE A 114 9.07 -4.13 -3.50
CA ILE A 114 9.09 -5.49 -2.96
C ILE A 114 10.53 -5.95 -2.77
N HIS A 115 10.80 -6.50 -1.58
CA HIS A 115 12.09 -7.03 -1.17
C HIS A 115 11.92 -8.48 -0.72
N PRO A 116 12.13 -9.47 -1.62
CA PRO A 116 12.04 -10.88 -1.26
C PRO A 116 13.21 -11.25 -0.35
N TYR A 117 12.95 -12.07 0.66
CA TYR A 117 14.01 -12.61 1.52
C TYR A 117 14.02 -14.14 1.55
N THR A 118 12.96 -14.81 1.06
CA THR A 118 12.94 -16.26 0.89
C THR A 118 13.44 -16.69 -0.48
N TRP A 119 14.07 -17.87 -0.55
CA TRP A 119 14.57 -18.44 -1.80
C TRP A 119 13.46 -18.66 -2.83
N LEU A 120 12.28 -19.09 -2.38
CA LEU A 120 11.13 -19.32 -3.23
C LEU A 120 10.60 -18.00 -3.80
N ALA A 121 10.46 -16.95 -2.96
CA ALA A 121 10.05 -15.62 -3.40
C ALA A 121 11.01 -15.03 -4.45
N MET A 122 12.32 -15.16 -4.23
CA MET A 122 13.34 -14.73 -5.20
C MET A 122 13.21 -15.45 -6.56
N LEU A 123 12.78 -16.72 -6.56
CA LEU A 123 12.59 -17.50 -7.79
C LEU A 123 11.32 -17.12 -8.56
N VAL A 124 10.22 -16.81 -7.87
CA VAL A 124 8.94 -16.47 -8.51
C VAL A 124 8.82 -15.00 -8.91
N MET A 125 9.66 -14.11 -8.35
CA MET A 125 9.68 -12.67 -8.62
C MET A 125 9.58 -12.25 -10.12
N PRO A 126 10.31 -12.88 -11.06
CA PRO A 126 10.23 -12.51 -12.47
C PRO A 126 8.83 -12.67 -13.09
N LEU A 127 7.98 -13.54 -12.53
CA LEU A 127 6.60 -13.77 -13.00
C LEU A 127 5.66 -12.64 -12.59
N TYR A 128 5.92 -11.98 -11.45
CA TYR A 128 5.14 -10.85 -10.97
C TYR A 128 5.39 -9.55 -11.76
N ARG A 129 6.42 -9.52 -12.63
CA ARG A 129 6.70 -8.37 -13.50
C ARG A 129 5.58 -8.02 -14.48
N GLY A 130 4.65 -8.95 -14.74
CA GLY A 130 3.51 -8.74 -15.65
C GLY A 130 2.18 -8.39 -14.97
N PHE A 131 2.06 -8.52 -13.65
CA PHE A 131 0.84 -8.16 -12.90
C PHE A 131 0.86 -6.70 -12.40
N VAL A 132 1.93 -6.00 -12.74
CA VAL A 132 2.22 -4.63 -12.36
C VAL A 132 2.21 -3.81 -13.64
N ILE A 133 1.27 -2.88 -13.76
CA ILE A 133 0.87 -2.11 -14.95
C ILE A 133 -0.26 -2.79 -15.73
N GLU A 134 -1.48 -2.54 -15.30
CA GLU A 134 -2.52 -2.16 -16.25
C GLU A 134 -2.89 -0.71 -15.89
N GLU A 135 -2.45 0.25 -16.69
CA GLU A 135 -2.99 1.60 -16.64
C GLU A 135 -4.49 1.49 -16.96
N VAL A 136 -5.35 2.01 -16.08
CA VAL A 136 -6.76 2.27 -16.38
C VAL A 136 -6.94 3.76 -16.64
#